data_AF-A0AAW0S435-F1
#
_entry.id   AF-A0AAW0S435-F1
#
_cell.length_a   1.000
_cell.length_b   1.000
_cell.length_c   1.000
_cell.angle_alpha   90.00
_cell.angle_beta   90.00
_cell.angle_gamma   90.00
#
_symmetry.space_group_name_H-M   'P 1'
#
loop_
_entity.id
_entity.type
_entity.pdbx_description
1 polymer ?
#
loop_
_entity_poly.entity_id
_entity_poly.type
_entity_poly.pdbx_seq_one_letter_code
_entity_poly.pdbx_strand_id
1 'polypeptide(L)'
;MSFTFSIRQGPARLAQRLPEITKRSTSIMRSSAAGFPARGFHQAAAKKQQQAIVSRLATPTMTRSAFRQPGIRFYSQNRGQYQQAASTTMSGSGYRKVLIGGAIFGGTLMAINVVFNRETREDGGMPVYEREYLNNTFLHTGLGVGIIALTARQMVQTGFVYRIMMTNPWVVGLGGLALSFATMIGTRSISPDNYVPKYALWAAFNATQAALVAPMLAFIPGALLARAGLYTVAMMGSLAVVGATAKQEKYLYIGGPLLAGAAIVAASGFAPLLLPVTAVRTLAFTENIWLYGGLAVFGGFTLYDVQKVLHHARLAQAGYMKRDPVNESISLELDFLNIFIRMVQILSMNQRRK
;
A
#
# COMPACT_ATOMS: atom_id res chain seq x y z
N MET A 1 -15.49 -93.44 11.06
CA MET A 1 -14.87 -93.00 12.33
C MET A 1 -15.22 -91.52 12.46
N SER A 2 -16.41 -91.08 12.91
CA SER A 2 -17.23 -91.43 14.08
C SER A 2 -16.64 -90.89 15.39
N PHE A 3 -17.15 -89.72 15.81
CA PHE A 3 -17.30 -89.13 17.18
C PHE A 3 -16.02 -88.95 18.04
N THR A 4 -15.81 -87.84 18.77
CA THR A 4 -16.50 -87.56 20.06
C THR A 4 -16.01 -86.22 20.68
N PHE A 5 -16.98 -85.38 21.13
CA PHE A 5 -17.09 -84.46 22.31
C PHE A 5 -15.83 -83.88 23.01
N SER A 6 -15.78 -82.72 23.69
CA SER A 6 -16.73 -81.69 24.23
C SER A 6 -15.88 -80.52 24.78
N ILE A 7 -16.18 -79.24 24.54
CA ILE A 7 -16.96 -78.27 25.36
C ILE A 7 -16.52 -78.06 26.82
N ARG A 8 -16.12 -76.82 27.18
CA ARG A 8 -16.68 -75.99 28.28
C ARG A 8 -16.21 -74.53 28.14
N GLN A 9 -17.06 -73.59 27.70
CA GLN A 9 -17.92 -72.66 28.48
C GLN A 9 -17.13 -71.73 29.43
N GLY A 10 -17.37 -70.43 29.51
CA GLY A 10 -18.49 -69.60 29.05
C GLY A 10 -18.23 -68.13 29.43
N PRO A 11 -19.26 -67.34 29.76
CA PRO A 11 -20.25 -66.92 28.78
C PRO A 11 -20.52 -65.40 28.81
N ALA A 12 -21.14 -64.94 27.71
CA ALA A 12 -22.29 -64.04 27.69
C ALA A 12 -22.05 -62.53 28.04
N ARG A 13 -22.61 -61.56 27.33
CA ARG A 13 -23.63 -61.58 26.25
C ARG A 13 -23.83 -60.15 25.72
N LEU A 14 -24.26 -60.09 24.45
CA LEU A 14 -25.19 -59.14 23.82
C LEU A 14 -24.63 -57.72 23.51
N ALA A 15 -24.37 -57.40 22.23
CA ALA A 15 -25.32 -57.02 21.16
C ALA A 15 -25.89 -55.60 21.41
N GLN A 16 -26.14 -54.71 20.45
CA GLN A 16 -26.03 -54.62 19.00
C GLN A 16 -26.46 -53.16 18.68
N ARG A 17 -26.01 -52.61 17.53
CA ARG A 17 -26.71 -51.60 16.70
C ARG A 17 -26.72 -50.10 17.10
N LEU A 18 -26.13 -49.29 16.21
CA LEU A 18 -26.44 -47.89 15.83
C LEU A 18 -27.91 -47.76 15.29
N PRO A 19 -28.57 -46.58 15.09
CA PRO A 19 -28.02 -45.32 14.53
C PRO A 19 -28.73 -43.95 14.84
N GLU A 20 -28.19 -42.87 14.23
CA GLU A 20 -28.82 -41.63 13.65
C GLU A 20 -29.61 -40.52 14.44
N ILE A 21 -29.10 -39.28 14.29
CA ILE A 21 -29.69 -38.02 13.74
C ILE A 21 -30.97 -37.34 14.36
N THR A 22 -30.84 -36.01 14.61
CA THR A 22 -31.82 -34.88 14.52
C THR A 22 -32.63 -34.37 15.76
N LYS A 23 -32.34 -33.10 16.09
CA LYS A 23 -33.15 -31.92 16.57
C LYS A 23 -34.28 -32.06 17.62
N ARG A 24 -34.20 -31.22 18.67
CA ARG A 24 -35.14 -30.15 19.13
C ARG A 24 -34.82 -29.79 20.59
N SER A 25 -34.52 -28.53 20.92
CA SER A 25 -35.44 -27.46 21.37
C SER A 25 -35.94 -27.61 22.81
N THR A 26 -35.85 -26.48 23.54
CA THR A 26 -36.63 -26.08 24.75
C THR A 26 -36.39 -26.93 26.01
N SER A 27 -36.29 -26.43 27.24
CA SER A 27 -36.43 -25.13 27.91
C SER A 27 -36.43 -25.45 29.43
N ILE A 28 -36.45 -24.41 30.28
CA ILE A 28 -37.04 -24.40 31.65
C ILE A 28 -36.10 -24.72 32.84
N MET A 29 -35.83 -23.63 33.61
CA MET A 29 -35.83 -23.46 35.09
C MET A 29 -34.90 -24.33 35.95
N ARG A 30 -34.40 -23.93 37.13
CA ARG A 30 -34.65 -22.86 38.12
C ARG A 30 -33.43 -22.91 39.08
N SER A 31 -32.73 -21.80 39.36
CA SER A 31 -32.88 -20.90 40.53
C SER A 31 -32.13 -21.28 41.84
N SER A 32 -31.23 -20.39 42.25
CA SER A 32 -31.10 -19.81 43.61
C SER A 32 -30.18 -18.58 43.50
N ALA A 33 -30.71 -17.34 43.59
CA ALA A 33 -30.80 -16.48 44.78
C ALA A 33 -29.40 -16.04 45.30
N ALA A 34 -29.04 -14.77 45.49
CA ALA A 34 -29.82 -13.61 45.94
C ALA A 34 -29.14 -12.26 45.58
N GLY A 35 -29.93 -11.16 45.58
CA GLY A 35 -29.42 -9.79 45.75
C GLY A 35 -29.76 -8.74 44.66
N PHE A 36 -31.04 -8.39 44.49
CA PHE A 36 -31.54 -7.14 43.86
C PHE A 36 -31.53 -5.98 44.90
N PRO A 37 -31.83 -4.68 44.57
CA PRO A 37 -32.50 -4.10 43.38
C PRO A 37 -31.76 -2.88 42.74
N ALA A 38 -31.87 -2.56 41.44
CA ALA A 38 -33.01 -2.31 40.54
C ALA A 38 -33.82 -1.02 40.82
N ARG A 39 -33.55 0.02 40.02
CA ARG A 39 -34.52 0.94 39.36
C ARG A 39 -33.83 1.41 38.07
N GLY A 40 -34.34 1.35 36.86
CA GLY A 40 -35.68 1.03 36.36
C GLY A 40 -36.01 2.03 35.24
N PHE A 41 -35.90 1.54 33.99
CA PHE A 41 -36.65 1.81 32.75
C PHE A 41 -37.29 3.22 32.52
N HIS A 42 -37.33 3.79 31.31
CA HIS A 42 -38.15 3.29 30.21
C HIS A 42 -37.75 3.82 28.81
N GLN A 43 -38.25 3.05 27.85
CA GLN A 43 -37.99 2.99 26.42
C GLN A 43 -39.08 3.75 25.62
N ALA A 44 -38.71 4.07 24.37
CA ALA A 44 -39.53 3.94 23.14
C ALA A 44 -40.64 4.97 22.78
N ALA A 45 -40.37 5.65 21.66
CA ALA A 45 -41.09 5.61 20.38
C ALA A 45 -42.44 6.33 20.12
N ALA A 46 -42.45 6.95 18.92
CA ALA A 46 -43.54 7.17 17.96
C ALA A 46 -44.49 8.38 18.12
N LYS A 47 -44.47 9.32 17.14
CA LYS A 47 -45.48 9.47 16.07
C LYS A 47 -45.24 10.69 15.17
N LYS A 48 -45.67 10.56 13.91
CA LYS A 48 -45.84 11.58 12.86
C LYS A 48 -46.75 12.74 13.28
N GLN A 49 -46.46 13.96 12.83
CA GLN A 49 -47.50 14.94 12.47
C GLN A 49 -47.03 15.95 11.40
N GLN A 50 -47.88 16.16 10.41
CA GLN A 50 -47.77 17.09 9.27
C GLN A 50 -48.09 18.54 9.67
N GLN A 51 -47.58 19.51 8.88
CA GLN A 51 -48.20 20.79 8.42
C GLN A 51 -47.03 21.70 7.93
N ALA A 52 -46.83 22.01 6.65
CA ALA A 52 -47.62 22.76 5.65
C ALA A 52 -47.75 24.28 5.92
N ILE A 53 -47.06 25.06 5.06
CA ILE A 53 -47.41 26.35 4.43
C ILE A 53 -47.51 27.61 5.33
N VAL A 54 -46.67 28.63 5.07
CA VAL A 54 -47.08 29.98 4.60
C VAL A 54 -45.91 30.67 3.86
N SER A 55 -46.18 31.13 2.65
CA SER A 55 -45.36 32.02 1.81
C SER A 55 -45.76 33.49 2.01
N ARG A 56 -44.79 34.42 1.98
CA ARG A 56 -45.03 35.83 1.61
C ARG A 56 -43.87 36.42 0.81
N LEU A 57 -44.18 36.73 -0.45
CA LEU A 57 -43.46 37.63 -1.35
C LEU A 57 -43.54 39.08 -0.84
N ALA A 58 -42.48 39.87 -1.07
CA ALA A 58 -42.59 41.30 -1.37
C ALA A 58 -41.30 41.81 -2.05
N THR A 59 -41.48 42.38 -3.24
CA THR A 59 -40.58 43.27 -4.02
C THR A 59 -41.47 44.44 -4.49
N PRO A 60 -40.95 45.54 -5.05
CA PRO A 60 -39.87 46.45 -4.63
C PRO A 60 -40.39 47.91 -4.55
N THR A 61 -39.61 48.90 -4.07
CA THR A 61 -39.85 50.32 -4.42
C THR A 61 -38.54 51.11 -4.42
N MET A 62 -38.35 51.87 -5.50
CA MET A 62 -37.20 52.74 -5.78
C MET A 62 -37.22 54.02 -4.92
N THR A 63 -36.06 54.63 -4.69
CA THR A 63 -35.87 56.09 -4.85
C THR A 63 -34.39 56.43 -5.05
N ARG A 64 -34.19 57.57 -5.72
CA ARG A 64 -33.02 58.07 -6.44
C ARG A 64 -31.95 58.75 -5.56
N SER A 65 -30.84 59.09 -6.23
CA SER A 65 -29.88 60.20 -5.97
C SER A 65 -28.78 59.89 -4.95
N ALA A 66 -27.54 60.39 -5.04
CA ALA A 66 -26.81 61.18 -6.02
C ALA A 66 -25.31 61.17 -5.60
N PHE A 67 -24.41 61.29 -6.59
CA PHE A 67 -23.12 61.99 -6.58
C PHE A 67 -22.05 61.81 -5.46
N ARG A 68 -20.82 61.56 -5.98
CA ARG A 68 -19.47 61.99 -5.55
C ARG A 68 -18.62 61.09 -4.60
N GLN A 69 -17.48 60.69 -5.19
CA GLN A 69 -16.20 60.18 -4.66
C GLN A 69 -15.59 61.03 -3.52
N PRO A 70 -14.41 60.68 -2.95
CA PRO A 70 -13.91 59.35 -2.57
C PRO A 70 -13.45 59.34 -1.09
N GLY A 71 -13.73 58.27 -0.34
CA GLY A 71 -13.25 58.08 1.03
C GLY A 71 -12.33 56.88 1.11
N ILE A 72 -11.04 57.14 1.33
CA ILE A 72 -10.03 56.15 1.71
C ILE A 72 -10.51 55.42 2.96
N ARG A 73 -10.74 54.11 2.85
CA ARG A 73 -10.82 53.21 4.01
C ARG A 73 -10.09 51.91 3.70
N PHE A 74 -9.00 51.74 4.44
CA PHE A 74 -8.24 50.51 4.58
C PHE A 74 -9.18 49.39 5.06
N TYR A 75 -9.32 48.35 4.25
CA TYR A 75 -9.79 47.05 4.70
C TYR A 75 -8.64 46.07 4.58
N SER A 76 -8.20 45.57 5.73
CA SER A 76 -7.32 44.41 5.89
C SER A 76 -7.98 43.20 5.23
N GLN A 77 -7.58 42.89 4.01
CA GLN A 77 -7.93 41.63 3.37
C GLN A 77 -6.86 40.60 3.70
N ASN A 78 -7.10 39.87 4.78
CA ASN A 78 -6.44 38.60 5.05
C ASN A 78 -6.97 37.58 4.04
N ARG A 79 -6.34 37.51 2.86
CA ARG A 79 -6.58 36.48 1.84
C ARG A 79 -5.31 35.67 1.67
N GLY A 80 -5.41 34.40 2.08
CA GLY A 80 -4.85 33.27 1.38
C GLY A 80 -3.33 33.25 1.21
N GLN A 81 -2.62 32.82 2.24
CA GLN A 81 -1.39 32.06 2.01
C GLN A 81 -1.77 30.64 1.57
N TYR A 82 -2.16 30.51 0.30
CA TYR A 82 -1.73 29.34 -0.45
C TYR A 82 -0.31 29.66 -0.88
N GLN A 83 0.66 29.01 -0.25
CA GLN A 83 2.03 28.95 -0.75
C GLN A 83 1.98 28.48 -2.20
N GLN A 84 2.08 29.42 -3.12
CA GLN A 84 2.59 29.16 -4.45
C GLN A 84 4.01 28.65 -4.26
N ALA A 85 4.19 27.33 -4.44
CA ALA A 85 5.49 26.79 -4.77
C ALA A 85 5.96 27.57 -6.01
N ALA A 86 6.92 28.46 -5.80
CA ALA A 86 7.49 29.30 -6.84
C ALA A 86 7.99 28.40 -7.97
N SER A 87 7.24 28.37 -9.07
CA SER A 87 7.76 27.93 -10.35
C SER A 87 8.67 29.04 -10.85
N THR A 88 9.89 29.12 -10.29
CA THR A 88 10.92 30.01 -10.79
C THR A 88 11.44 29.40 -12.10
N THR A 89 10.81 29.79 -13.20
CA THR A 89 11.35 29.60 -14.55
C THR A 89 12.62 30.44 -14.65
N MET A 90 13.74 29.92 -14.14
CA MET A 90 15.05 30.54 -14.29
C MET A 90 15.85 29.84 -15.38
N SER A 91 16.06 30.61 -16.45
CA SER A 91 17.10 30.40 -17.44
C SER A 91 18.46 30.44 -16.72
N GLY A 92 19.07 29.28 -16.54
CA GLY A 92 20.33 29.11 -15.83
C GLY A 92 20.86 27.70 -16.05
N SER A 93 22.13 27.63 -16.45
CA SER A 93 22.93 26.44 -16.78
C SER A 93 22.47 25.17 -16.03
N GLY A 94 22.28 24.07 -16.76
CA GLY A 94 21.84 22.79 -16.21
C GLY A 94 22.64 22.34 -14.99
N TYR A 95 23.92 22.70 -14.93
CA TYR A 95 24.79 22.48 -13.77
C TYR A 95 24.26 23.14 -12.48
N ARG A 96 23.79 24.40 -12.55
CA ARG A 96 23.20 25.11 -11.40
C ARG A 96 21.91 24.46 -10.92
N LYS A 97 21.09 23.93 -11.84
CA LYS A 97 19.86 23.21 -11.50
C LYS A 97 20.16 21.89 -10.78
N VAL A 98 21.17 21.15 -11.25
CA VAL A 98 21.62 19.91 -10.60
C VAL A 98 22.24 20.20 -9.23
N LEU A 99 23.05 21.25 -9.10
CA LEU A 99 23.67 21.64 -7.83
C LEU A 99 22.64 22.05 -6.78
N ILE A 100 21.70 22.94 -7.14
CA ILE A 100 20.63 23.37 -6.25
C ILE A 100 19.72 22.19 -5.88
N GLY A 101 19.36 21.35 -6.86
CA GLY A 101 18.59 20.14 -6.61
C GLY A 101 19.30 19.16 -5.67
N GLY A 102 20.60 18.94 -5.88
CA GLY A 102 21.44 18.11 -5.02
C GLY A 102 21.59 18.68 -3.61
N ALA A 103 21.72 20.01 -3.47
CA ALA A 103 21.80 20.68 -2.18
C ALA A 103 20.49 20.60 -1.40
N ILE A 104 19.34 20.80 -2.06
CA ILE A 104 18.02 20.63 -1.42
C ILE A 104 17.84 19.18 -0.99
N PHE A 105 18.15 18.22 -1.86
CA PHE A 105 18.03 16.80 -1.55
C PHE A 105 18.95 16.39 -0.39
N GLY A 106 20.24 16.74 -0.46
CA GLY A 106 21.22 16.44 0.58
C GLY A 106 20.91 17.16 1.91
N GLY A 107 20.48 18.41 1.86
CA GLY A 107 20.06 19.17 3.04
C GLY A 107 18.80 18.59 3.69
N THR A 108 17.82 18.17 2.88
CA THR A 108 16.60 17.51 3.37
C THR A 108 16.93 16.15 3.98
N LEU A 109 17.84 15.38 3.37
CA LEU A 109 18.34 14.13 3.94
C LEU A 109 18.99 14.33 5.30
N MET A 110 19.87 15.32 5.42
CA MET A 110 20.57 15.63 6.66
C MET A 110 19.58 16.10 7.73
N ALA A 111 18.62 16.96 7.38
CA ALA A 111 17.56 17.41 8.28
C ALA A 111 16.64 16.27 8.73
N ILE A 112 16.20 15.40 7.81
CA ILE A 112 15.40 14.21 8.15
C ILE A 112 16.20 13.26 9.04
N ASN A 113 17.49 13.08 8.77
CA ASN A 113 18.36 12.26 9.62
C ASN A 113 18.43 12.87 11.03
N VAL A 114 18.71 14.16 11.17
CA VAL A 114 18.78 14.83 12.47
C VAL A 114 17.45 14.80 13.24
N VAL A 115 16.31 14.90 12.54
CA VAL A 115 14.98 14.95 13.17
C VAL A 115 14.46 13.55 13.54
N PHE A 116 14.52 12.60 12.61
CA PHE A 116 13.95 11.26 12.81
C PHE A 116 14.94 10.27 13.41
N ASN A 117 16.24 10.53 13.33
CA ASN A 117 17.31 9.66 13.82
C ASN A 117 18.04 10.26 15.03
N ARG A 118 17.32 10.91 15.96
CA ARG A 118 17.90 11.37 17.24
C ARG A 118 18.48 10.24 18.09
N GLU A 119 17.96 9.02 17.94
CA GLU A 119 18.53 7.79 18.46
C GLU A 119 19.27 7.07 17.33
N THR A 120 20.40 7.64 16.89
CA THR A 120 21.29 6.97 15.94
C THR A 120 21.81 5.68 16.57
N ARG A 121 21.99 4.63 15.76
CA ARG A 121 22.52 3.34 16.18
C ARG A 121 23.78 3.47 17.07
N GLU A 122 23.77 2.83 18.23
CA GLU A 122 24.78 3.00 19.29
C GLU A 122 26.19 2.49 18.89
N ASP A 123 26.29 1.68 17.83
CA ASP A 123 27.54 1.03 17.37
C ASP A 123 28.39 1.85 16.38
N GLY A 124 28.11 3.14 16.14
CA GLY A 124 29.02 4.02 15.36
C GLY A 124 29.24 3.68 13.87
N GLY A 125 28.68 2.59 13.33
CA GLY A 125 28.72 2.27 11.89
C GLY A 125 28.13 0.89 11.54
N MET A 126 27.43 0.77 10.40
CA MET A 126 26.81 -0.50 9.97
C MET A 126 27.87 -1.62 9.83
N PRO A 127 27.74 -2.76 10.56
CA PRO A 127 28.62 -3.91 10.43
C PRO A 127 28.80 -4.31 8.97
N VAL A 128 30.01 -4.73 8.62
CA VAL A 128 30.38 -5.03 7.22
C VAL A 128 29.43 -6.05 6.60
N TYR A 129 28.99 -7.05 7.37
CA TYR A 129 28.03 -8.06 6.93
C TYR A 129 26.64 -7.49 6.63
N GLU A 130 26.08 -6.66 7.53
CA GLU A 130 24.79 -5.98 7.32
C GLU A 130 24.82 -5.10 6.06
N ARG A 131 25.92 -4.36 5.86
CA ARG A 131 26.12 -3.50 4.70
C ARG A 131 26.19 -4.28 3.41
N GLU A 132 26.96 -5.37 3.40
CA GLU A 132 27.08 -6.22 2.22
C GLU A 132 25.75 -6.90 1.90
N TYR A 133 25.00 -7.35 2.91
CA TYR A 133 23.66 -7.92 2.73
C TYR A 133 22.72 -6.89 2.11
N LEU A 134 22.65 -5.69 2.70
CA LEU A 134 21.80 -4.60 2.23
C LEU A 134 22.16 -4.18 0.80
N ASN A 135 23.44 -4.01 0.51
CA ASN A 135 23.91 -3.66 -0.83
C ASN A 135 23.55 -4.74 -1.85
N ASN A 136 23.76 -6.02 -1.52
CA ASN A 136 23.37 -7.11 -2.40
C ASN A 136 21.85 -7.11 -2.65
N THR A 137 21.02 -6.90 -1.62
CA THR A 137 19.57 -6.79 -1.81
C THR A 137 19.21 -5.64 -2.74
N PHE A 138 19.78 -4.44 -2.54
CA PHE A 138 19.53 -3.29 -3.41
C PHE A 138 20.02 -3.50 -4.84
N LEU A 139 21.13 -4.21 -5.03
CA LEU A 139 21.63 -4.57 -6.35
C LEU A 139 20.62 -5.47 -7.07
N HIS A 140 20.08 -6.49 -6.40
CA HIS A 140 19.03 -7.34 -6.96
C HIS A 140 17.77 -6.53 -7.26
N THR A 141 17.32 -5.65 -6.34
CA THR A 141 16.17 -4.78 -6.59
C THR A 141 16.39 -3.87 -7.80
N GLY A 142 17.57 -3.26 -7.91
CA GLY A 142 17.92 -2.41 -9.06
C GLY A 142 17.95 -3.17 -10.37
N LEU A 143 18.50 -4.39 -10.36
CA LEU A 143 18.46 -5.29 -11.52
C LEU A 143 17.03 -5.72 -11.87
N GLY A 144 16.20 -6.07 -10.88
CA GLY A 144 14.80 -6.44 -11.06
C GLY A 144 14.00 -5.32 -11.70
N VAL A 145 14.10 -4.10 -11.16
CA VAL A 145 13.51 -2.89 -11.75
C VAL A 145 14.03 -2.63 -13.17
N GLY A 146 15.33 -2.84 -13.41
CA GLY A 146 15.92 -2.75 -14.75
C GLY A 146 15.32 -3.75 -15.73
N ILE A 147 15.19 -5.02 -15.32
CA ILE A 147 14.53 -6.08 -16.10
C ILE A 147 13.07 -5.70 -16.38
N ILE A 148 12.35 -5.20 -15.37
CA ILE A 148 10.96 -4.75 -15.54
C ILE A 148 10.88 -3.65 -16.60
N ALA A 149 11.73 -2.63 -16.51
CA ALA A 149 11.73 -1.50 -17.44
C ALA A 149 12.04 -1.93 -18.89
N LEU A 150 13.06 -2.77 -19.06
CA LEU A 150 13.44 -3.29 -20.38
C LEU A 150 12.38 -4.21 -20.96
N THR A 151 11.83 -5.11 -20.14
CA THR A 151 10.79 -6.06 -20.56
C THR A 151 9.50 -5.33 -20.92
N ALA A 152 9.09 -4.35 -20.11
CA ALA A 152 7.89 -3.56 -20.39
C ALA A 152 8.08 -2.70 -21.67
N ARG A 153 9.27 -2.12 -21.88
CA ARG A 153 9.61 -1.43 -23.13
C ARG A 153 9.53 -2.36 -24.33
N GLN A 154 10.07 -3.58 -24.21
CA GLN A 154 10.00 -4.58 -25.26
C GLN A 154 8.55 -4.97 -25.56
N MET A 155 7.71 -5.14 -24.54
CA MET A 155 6.27 -5.42 -24.71
C MET A 155 5.53 -4.29 -25.44
N VAL A 156 5.89 -3.03 -25.18
CA VAL A 156 5.34 -1.87 -25.90
C VAL A 156 5.78 -1.90 -27.36
N GLN A 157 7.07 -2.12 -27.63
CA GLN A 157 7.62 -2.13 -29.00
C GLN A 157 7.11 -3.29 -29.86
N THR A 158 6.90 -4.45 -29.25
CA THR A 158 6.41 -5.67 -29.94
C THR A 158 4.90 -5.68 -30.15
N GLY A 159 4.16 -4.69 -29.62
CA GLY A 159 2.71 -4.68 -29.65
C GLY A 159 2.06 -5.72 -28.73
N PHE A 160 2.83 -6.40 -27.86
CA PHE A 160 2.28 -7.34 -26.87
C PHE A 160 1.28 -6.66 -25.94
N VAL A 161 1.48 -5.38 -25.63
CA VAL A 161 0.54 -4.56 -24.85
C VAL A 161 -0.86 -4.55 -25.46
N TYR A 162 -0.98 -4.52 -26.80
CA TYR A 162 -2.28 -4.56 -27.45
C TYR A 162 -3.01 -5.89 -27.18
N ARG A 163 -2.28 -7.02 -27.14
CA ARG A 163 -2.85 -8.32 -26.78
C ARG A 163 -3.32 -8.35 -25.34
N ILE A 164 -2.56 -7.75 -24.41
CA ILE A 164 -2.97 -7.60 -23.02
C ILE A 164 -4.28 -6.80 -22.94
N MET A 165 -4.35 -5.67 -23.65
CA MET A 165 -5.52 -4.80 -23.63
C MET A 165 -6.78 -5.39 -24.27
N MET A 166 -6.61 -6.28 -25.25
CA MET A 166 -7.71 -7.01 -25.88
C MET A 166 -8.18 -8.22 -25.07
N THR A 167 -7.32 -8.72 -24.17
CA THR A 167 -7.70 -9.81 -23.27
C THR A 167 -8.64 -9.28 -22.19
N ASN A 168 -9.54 -10.13 -21.69
CA ASN A 168 -10.47 -9.75 -20.63
C ASN A 168 -9.70 -9.13 -19.44
N PRO A 169 -10.03 -7.88 -19.03
CA PRO A 169 -9.32 -7.18 -17.95
C PRO A 169 -9.26 -7.97 -16.64
N TRP A 170 -10.28 -8.78 -16.34
CA TRP A 170 -10.28 -9.64 -15.16
C TRP A 170 -9.27 -10.77 -15.23
N VAL A 171 -9.08 -11.36 -16.41
CA VAL A 171 -8.09 -12.42 -16.63
C VAL A 171 -6.68 -11.86 -16.50
N VAL A 172 -6.42 -10.70 -17.12
CA VAL A 172 -5.13 -10.02 -17.02
C VAL A 172 -4.85 -9.58 -15.58
N GLY A 173 -5.83 -8.96 -14.93
CA GLY A 173 -5.69 -8.47 -13.56
C GLY A 173 -5.52 -9.60 -12.55
N LEU A 174 -6.50 -10.50 -12.45
CA LEU A 174 -6.46 -11.60 -11.48
C LEU A 174 -5.41 -12.65 -11.83
N GLY A 175 -5.26 -12.98 -13.11
CA GLY A 175 -4.25 -13.93 -13.57
C GLY A 175 -2.83 -13.39 -13.36
N GLY A 176 -2.58 -12.11 -13.67
CA GLY A 176 -1.30 -11.47 -13.40
C GLY A 176 -0.98 -11.37 -11.91
N LEU A 177 -1.98 -11.06 -11.07
CA LEU A 177 -1.81 -11.08 -9.61
C LEU A 177 -1.52 -12.48 -9.09
N ALA A 178 -2.30 -13.49 -9.50
CA ALA A 178 -2.09 -14.88 -9.10
C ALA A 178 -0.70 -15.38 -9.50
N LEU A 179 -0.25 -15.06 -10.73
CA LEU A 179 1.08 -15.39 -11.21
C LEU A 179 2.18 -14.68 -10.41
N SER A 180 1.97 -13.41 -10.04
CA SER A 180 2.90 -12.65 -9.20
C SER A 180 3.03 -13.27 -7.80
N PHE A 181 1.91 -13.66 -7.19
CA PHE A 181 1.93 -14.37 -5.90
C PHE A 181 2.56 -15.75 -6.02
N ALA A 182 2.24 -16.51 -7.08
CA ALA A 182 2.79 -17.85 -7.29
C ALA A 182 4.31 -17.81 -7.48
N THR A 183 4.83 -16.89 -8.28
CA THR A 183 6.27 -16.71 -8.51
C THR A 183 6.98 -16.20 -7.24
N MET A 184 6.36 -15.31 -6.47
CA MET A 184 6.89 -14.86 -5.18
C MET A 184 6.95 -16.00 -4.15
N ILE A 185 5.86 -16.76 -3.98
CA ILE A 185 5.80 -17.91 -3.07
C ILE A 185 6.81 -18.97 -3.51
N GLY A 186 6.92 -19.22 -4.81
CA GLY A 186 7.90 -20.15 -5.36
C GLY A 186 9.34 -19.71 -5.13
N THR A 187 9.66 -18.42 -5.27
CA THR A 187 11.03 -17.91 -5.00
C THR A 187 11.39 -18.07 -3.51
N ARG A 188 10.39 -17.95 -2.62
CA ARG A 188 10.53 -18.16 -1.17
C ARG A 188 10.64 -19.62 -0.75
N SER A 189 10.00 -20.54 -1.49
CA SER A 189 10.07 -21.96 -1.18
C SER A 189 11.38 -22.62 -1.65
N ILE A 190 12.10 -21.98 -2.56
CA ILE A 190 13.37 -22.48 -3.09
C ILE A 190 14.56 -22.01 -2.24
N SER A 191 15.39 -22.97 -1.84
CA SER A 191 16.62 -22.68 -1.11
C SER A 191 17.55 -21.76 -1.92
N PRO A 192 18.28 -20.84 -1.27
CA PRO A 192 19.27 -20.00 -1.95
C PRO A 192 20.36 -20.79 -2.70
N ASP A 193 20.57 -22.05 -2.30
CA ASP A 193 21.57 -22.96 -2.87
C ASP A 193 21.25 -23.33 -4.34
N ASN A 194 19.96 -23.37 -4.70
CA ASN A 194 19.50 -23.67 -6.06
C ASN A 194 19.28 -22.38 -6.87
N TYR A 195 20.38 -21.82 -7.40
CA TYR A 195 20.36 -20.55 -8.13
C TYR A 195 19.44 -20.55 -9.35
N VAL A 196 19.53 -21.55 -10.22
CA VAL A 196 18.80 -21.56 -11.52
C VAL A 196 17.28 -21.40 -11.34
N PRO A 197 16.59 -22.27 -10.59
CA PRO A 197 15.13 -22.16 -10.47
C PRO A 197 14.72 -20.92 -9.66
N LYS A 198 15.55 -20.47 -8.72
CA LYS A 198 15.29 -19.25 -7.94
C LYS A 198 15.28 -18.00 -8.81
N TYR A 199 16.31 -17.83 -9.65
CA TYR A 199 16.39 -16.69 -10.55
C TYR A 199 15.40 -16.80 -11.72
N ALA A 200 15.02 -18.01 -12.12
CA ALA A 200 13.94 -18.20 -13.08
C ALA A 200 12.60 -17.70 -12.53
N LEU A 201 12.27 -18.03 -11.27
CA LEU A 201 11.05 -17.53 -10.62
C LEU A 201 11.10 -16.04 -10.32
N TRP A 202 12.26 -15.52 -9.89
CA TRP A 202 12.46 -14.09 -9.71
C TRP A 202 12.36 -13.31 -11.04
N ALA A 203 12.91 -13.84 -12.13
CA ALA A 203 12.76 -13.24 -13.46
C ALA A 203 11.31 -13.34 -13.96
N ALA A 204 10.61 -14.45 -13.69
CA ALA A 204 9.19 -14.61 -14.01
C ALA A 204 8.32 -13.62 -13.22
N PHE A 205 8.64 -13.39 -11.96
CA PHE A 205 8.00 -12.35 -11.14
C PHE A 205 8.20 -10.97 -11.78
N ASN A 206 9.44 -10.60 -12.10
CA ASN A 206 9.77 -9.33 -12.75
C ASN A 206 9.08 -9.17 -14.12
N ALA A 207 9.04 -10.22 -14.94
CA ALA A 207 8.34 -10.21 -16.23
C ALA A 207 6.82 -10.04 -16.05
N THR A 208 6.24 -10.63 -15.02
CA THR A 208 4.81 -10.48 -14.69
C THR A 208 4.50 -9.05 -14.27
N GLN A 209 5.34 -8.46 -13.40
CA GLN A 209 5.22 -7.04 -13.03
C GLN A 209 5.37 -6.14 -14.27
N ALA A 210 6.31 -6.43 -15.16
CA ALA A 210 6.47 -5.72 -16.42
C ALA A 210 5.19 -5.77 -17.28
N ALA A 211 4.56 -6.93 -17.40
CA ALA A 211 3.31 -7.08 -18.15
C ALA A 211 2.16 -6.27 -17.54
N LEU A 212 2.07 -6.20 -16.21
CA LEU A 212 1.03 -5.42 -15.52
C LEU A 212 1.24 -3.91 -15.68
N VAL A 213 2.49 -3.45 -15.74
CA VAL A 213 2.84 -2.03 -15.85
C VAL A 213 2.93 -1.57 -17.32
N ALA A 214 3.17 -2.48 -18.27
CA ALA A 214 3.36 -2.15 -19.69
C ALA A 214 2.22 -1.37 -20.36
N PRO A 215 0.92 -1.65 -20.09
CA PRO A 215 -0.17 -0.81 -20.60
C PRO A 215 -0.02 0.66 -20.20
N MET A 216 0.38 0.94 -18.95
CA MET A 216 0.65 2.30 -18.49
C MET A 216 1.79 2.96 -19.28
N LEU A 217 2.86 2.21 -19.60
CA LEU A 217 3.99 2.73 -20.37
C LEU A 217 3.61 3.08 -21.82
N ALA A 218 2.65 2.37 -22.40
CA ALA A 218 2.22 2.61 -23.78
C ALA A 218 1.47 3.94 -23.95
N PHE A 219 0.71 4.38 -22.95
CA PHE A 219 -0.14 5.58 -23.04
C PHE A 219 0.47 6.84 -22.43
N ILE A 220 1.58 6.73 -21.72
CA ILE A 220 2.18 7.86 -20.99
C ILE A 220 3.47 8.29 -21.69
N PRO A 221 3.68 9.60 -21.91
CA PRO A 221 4.90 10.09 -22.54
C PRO A 221 6.17 9.62 -21.81
N GLY A 222 7.15 9.12 -22.55
CA GLY A 222 8.41 8.61 -21.99
C GLY A 222 9.16 9.61 -21.10
N ALA A 223 9.06 10.91 -21.40
CA ALA A 223 9.66 11.96 -20.58
C ALA A 223 9.01 12.10 -19.20
N LEU A 224 7.71 11.82 -19.07
CA LEU A 224 7.02 11.80 -17.78
C LEU A 224 7.44 10.57 -16.98
N LEU A 225 7.48 9.41 -17.63
CA LEU A 225 7.93 8.16 -17.02
C LEU A 225 9.37 8.27 -16.48
N ALA A 226 10.27 8.87 -17.26
CA ALA A 226 11.65 9.10 -16.82
C ALA A 226 11.73 10.01 -15.59
N ARG A 227 10.93 11.08 -15.52
CA ARG A 227 10.86 11.97 -14.35
C ARG A 227 10.28 11.25 -13.14
N ALA A 228 9.20 10.50 -13.32
CA ALA A 228 8.59 9.71 -12.26
C ALA A 228 9.59 8.70 -11.69
N GLY A 229 10.29 7.98 -12.57
CA GLY A 229 11.32 7.02 -12.19
C GLY A 229 12.46 7.68 -11.41
N LEU A 230 12.94 8.85 -11.85
CA LEU A 230 13.96 9.60 -11.13
C LEU A 230 13.48 10.03 -9.74
N TYR A 231 12.23 10.51 -9.61
CA TYR A 231 11.65 10.87 -8.31
C TYR A 231 11.50 9.66 -7.39
N THR A 232 11.09 8.51 -7.92
CA THR A 232 11.01 7.26 -7.14
C THR A 232 12.38 6.79 -6.69
N VAL A 233 13.40 6.82 -7.54
CA VAL A 233 14.78 6.46 -7.16
C VAL A 233 15.31 7.40 -6.08
N ALA A 234 15.07 8.71 -6.22
CA ALA A 234 15.47 9.69 -5.21
C ALA A 234 14.73 9.46 -3.88
N MET A 235 13.43 9.22 -3.91
CA MET A 235 12.62 8.94 -2.73
C MET A 235 13.06 7.64 -2.06
N MET A 236 13.12 6.52 -2.78
CA MET A 236 13.54 5.24 -2.22
C MET A 236 14.98 5.28 -1.71
N GLY A 237 15.90 5.89 -2.45
CA GLY A 237 17.27 6.09 -1.99
C GLY A 237 17.35 6.93 -0.72
N SER A 238 16.51 7.98 -0.60
CA SER A 238 16.46 8.80 0.62
C SER A 238 15.94 8.03 1.83
N LEU A 239 14.86 7.27 1.64
CA LEU A 239 14.25 6.44 2.66
C LEU A 239 15.18 5.29 3.07
N ALA A 240 15.94 4.73 2.14
CA ALA A 240 16.93 3.72 2.40
C ALA A 240 18.07 4.23 3.28
N VAL A 241 18.58 5.44 3.03
CA VAL A 241 19.59 6.07 3.89
C VAL A 241 19.02 6.26 5.31
N VAL A 242 17.80 6.80 5.43
CA VAL A 242 17.16 7.00 6.73
C VAL A 242 16.95 5.67 7.46
N GLY A 243 16.38 4.66 6.79
CA GLY A 243 16.15 3.33 7.35
C GLY A 243 17.44 2.60 7.75
N ALA A 244 18.51 2.76 6.97
CA ALA A 244 19.83 2.22 7.27
C ALA A 244 20.49 2.86 8.50
N THR A 245 20.20 4.14 8.75
CA THR A 245 20.74 4.89 9.89
C THR A 245 19.90 4.79 11.17
N ALA A 246 18.61 4.45 11.03
CA ALA A 246 17.66 4.35 12.13
C ALA A 246 17.89 3.15 13.05
N LYS A 247 17.61 3.30 14.35
CA LYS A 247 17.61 2.20 15.33
C LYS A 247 16.68 1.08 14.87
N GLN A 248 17.22 -0.15 14.72
CA GLN A 248 16.59 -1.28 14.02
C GLN A 248 15.26 -1.77 14.59
N GLU A 249 14.86 -1.39 15.81
CA GLU A 249 13.64 -1.91 16.44
C GLU A 249 12.43 -0.98 16.27
N LYS A 250 12.66 0.29 15.92
CA LYS A 250 11.61 1.31 15.94
C LYS A 250 10.60 1.14 14.80
N TYR A 251 11.02 0.66 13.63
CA TYR A 251 10.10 0.50 12.48
C TYR A 251 9.60 -0.92 12.31
N LEU A 252 10.24 -1.95 12.88
CA LEU A 252 9.71 -3.32 12.87
C LEU A 252 8.32 -3.40 13.55
N TYR A 253 8.09 -2.61 14.60
CA TYR A 253 6.78 -2.53 15.27
C TYR A 253 5.71 -1.79 14.44
N ILE A 254 6.10 -1.01 13.43
CA ILE A 254 5.18 -0.21 12.61
C ILE A 254 4.52 -1.07 11.51
N GLY A 255 4.94 -2.33 11.32
CA GLY A 255 4.35 -3.23 10.32
C GLY A 255 2.83 -3.40 10.44
N GLY A 256 2.28 -3.45 11.66
CA GLY A 256 0.83 -3.54 11.91
C GLY A 256 0.06 -2.31 11.40
N PRO A 257 0.38 -1.09 11.88
CA PRO A 257 -0.19 0.15 11.35
C PRO A 257 0.02 0.34 9.84
N LEU A 258 1.18 -0.05 9.30
CA LEU A 258 1.48 0.01 7.86
C LEU A 258 0.54 -0.87 7.04
N LEU A 259 0.31 -2.12 7.47
CA LEU A 259 -0.64 -3.03 6.81
C LEU A 259 -2.06 -2.47 6.89
N ALA A 260 -2.48 -1.92 8.04
CA ALA A 260 -3.78 -1.27 8.16
C ALA A 260 -3.94 -0.09 7.18
N GLY A 261 -2.91 0.76 7.06
CA GLY A 261 -2.87 1.82 6.06
C GLY A 261 -2.93 1.28 4.63
N ALA A 262 -2.21 0.19 4.35
CA ALA A 262 -2.22 -0.48 3.05
C ALA A 262 -3.59 -1.03 2.70
N ALA A 263 -4.32 -1.59 3.67
CA ALA A 263 -5.68 -2.09 3.49
C ALA A 263 -6.66 -0.96 3.16
N ILE A 264 -6.55 0.19 3.85
CA ILE A 264 -7.35 1.39 3.56
C ILE A 264 -7.05 1.90 2.15
N VAL A 265 -5.77 1.96 1.77
CA VAL A 265 -5.35 2.35 0.43
C VAL A 265 -5.89 1.36 -0.59
N ALA A 266 -5.69 0.05 -0.42
CA ALA A 266 -6.22 -0.98 -1.31
C ALA A 266 -7.75 -0.85 -1.49
N ALA A 267 -8.50 -0.70 -0.40
CA ALA A 267 -9.95 -0.48 -0.44
C ALA A 267 -10.33 0.79 -1.23
N SER A 268 -9.58 1.89 -1.06
CA SER A 268 -9.80 3.12 -1.82
C SER A 268 -9.51 2.97 -3.32
N GLY A 269 -8.59 2.08 -3.71
CA GLY A 269 -8.31 1.74 -5.11
C GLY A 269 -9.45 0.97 -5.80
N PHE A 270 -10.27 0.23 -5.03
CA PHE A 270 -11.47 -0.44 -5.53
C PHE A 270 -12.71 0.45 -5.57
N ALA A 271 -12.65 1.65 -4.98
CA ALA A 271 -13.79 2.58 -4.94
C ALA A 271 -14.38 2.90 -6.33
N PRO A 272 -13.58 3.11 -7.40
CA PRO A 272 -14.11 3.36 -8.75
C PRO A 272 -14.86 2.17 -9.38
N LEU A 273 -14.64 0.95 -8.90
CA LEU A 273 -15.33 -0.26 -9.39
C LEU A 273 -16.68 -0.47 -8.68
N LEU A 274 -16.81 0.01 -7.45
CA LEU A 274 -17.97 -0.22 -6.59
C LEU A 274 -18.92 0.99 -6.56
N LEU A 275 -18.41 2.20 -6.76
CA LEU A 275 -19.20 3.43 -6.68
C LEU A 275 -19.69 3.88 -8.06
N PRO A 276 -20.98 4.24 -8.20
CA PRO A 276 -21.50 4.85 -9.43
C PRO A 276 -20.75 6.15 -9.77
N VAL A 277 -20.45 6.34 -11.06
CA VAL A 277 -19.69 7.49 -11.60
C VAL A 277 -20.30 8.87 -11.25
N THR A 278 -21.55 8.89 -10.78
CA THR A 278 -22.27 10.08 -10.31
C THR A 278 -21.74 10.61 -8.97
N ALA A 279 -20.99 9.83 -8.21
CA ALA A 279 -20.42 10.23 -6.92
C ALA A 279 -19.03 10.89 -7.06
N VAL A 280 -18.92 11.92 -7.92
CA VAL A 280 -17.64 12.55 -8.31
C VAL A 280 -16.83 13.07 -7.11
N ARG A 281 -17.50 13.61 -6.08
CA ARG A 281 -16.81 14.17 -4.90
C ARG A 281 -16.23 13.09 -3.98
N THR A 282 -16.93 11.97 -3.80
CA THR A 282 -16.39 10.84 -3.04
C THR A 282 -15.28 10.17 -3.81
N LEU A 283 -15.41 10.07 -5.14
CA LEU A 283 -14.39 9.52 -6.04
C LEU A 283 -13.08 10.33 -5.98
N ALA A 284 -13.15 11.66 -6.01
CA ALA A 284 -11.98 12.53 -5.91
C ALA A 284 -11.29 12.43 -4.54
N PHE A 285 -12.04 12.24 -3.46
CA PHE A 285 -11.48 12.03 -2.12
C PHE A 285 -10.80 10.67 -2.00
N THR A 286 -11.45 9.60 -2.49
CA THR A 286 -10.86 8.26 -2.50
C THR A 286 -9.63 8.19 -3.41
N GLU A 287 -9.61 8.92 -4.53
CA GLU A 287 -8.47 9.03 -5.43
C GLU A 287 -7.27 9.73 -4.76
N ASN A 288 -7.50 10.80 -3.98
CA ASN A 288 -6.44 11.44 -3.22
C ASN A 288 -5.89 10.56 -2.09
N ILE A 289 -6.76 9.81 -1.38
CA ILE A 289 -6.33 8.82 -0.38
C ILE A 289 -5.51 7.72 -1.04
N TRP A 290 -5.98 7.20 -2.17
CA TRP A 290 -5.26 6.23 -2.97
C TRP A 290 -3.88 6.78 -3.32
N LEU A 291 -3.79 7.91 -4.01
CA LEU A 291 -2.54 8.45 -4.54
C LEU A 291 -1.57 8.89 -3.43
N TYR A 292 -1.97 9.84 -2.59
CA TYR A 292 -1.09 10.45 -1.59
C TYR A 292 -0.99 9.62 -0.31
N GLY A 293 -2.10 9.04 0.14
CA GLY A 293 -2.09 8.11 1.28
C GLY A 293 -1.30 6.84 0.95
N GLY A 294 -1.50 6.30 -0.26
CA GLY A 294 -0.67 5.21 -0.76
C GLY A 294 0.81 5.58 -0.80
N LEU A 295 1.18 6.73 -1.35
CA LEU A 295 2.58 7.17 -1.41
C LEU A 295 3.22 7.23 0.00
N ALA A 296 2.49 7.71 1.01
CA ALA A 296 2.97 7.73 2.38
C ALA A 296 3.12 6.32 2.97
N VAL A 297 2.15 5.44 2.75
CA VAL A 297 2.18 4.05 3.22
C VAL A 297 3.33 3.27 2.57
N PHE A 298 3.50 3.34 1.25
CA PHE A 298 4.60 2.65 0.57
C PHE A 298 5.97 3.24 0.90
N GLY A 299 6.07 4.56 1.12
CA GLY A 299 7.28 5.14 1.68
C GLY A 299 7.61 4.61 3.07
N GLY A 300 6.59 4.36 3.90
CA GLY A 300 6.76 3.70 5.19
C GLY A 300 7.10 2.22 5.07
N PHE A 301 6.55 1.48 4.11
CA PHE A 301 6.96 0.11 3.81
C PHE A 301 8.41 0.04 3.37
N THR A 302 8.88 1.01 2.57
CA THR A 302 10.29 1.06 2.19
C THR A 302 11.20 1.19 3.41
N LEU A 303 10.83 2.01 4.41
CA LEU A 303 11.58 2.06 5.67
C LEU A 303 11.53 0.73 6.42
N TYR A 304 10.34 0.15 6.54
CA TYR A 304 10.13 -1.13 7.21
C TYR A 304 10.96 -2.25 6.58
N ASP A 305 10.95 -2.36 5.25
CA ASP A 305 11.65 -3.38 4.50
C ASP A 305 13.16 -3.21 4.59
N VAL A 306 13.68 -1.98 4.56
CA VAL A 306 15.11 -1.72 4.80
C VAL A 306 15.53 -2.18 6.20
N GLN A 307 14.71 -1.93 7.22
CA GLN A 307 15.00 -2.42 8.57
C GLN A 307 14.88 -3.93 8.68
N LYS A 308 13.87 -4.53 8.02
CA LYS A 308 13.67 -5.97 7.96
C LYS A 308 14.86 -6.68 7.31
N VAL A 309 15.41 -6.13 6.22
CA VAL A 309 16.63 -6.61 5.57
C VAL A 309 17.81 -6.61 6.56
N LEU A 310 17.98 -5.53 7.32
CA LEU A 310 19.06 -5.42 8.31
C LEU A 310 18.87 -6.41 9.47
N HIS A 311 17.62 -6.62 9.90
CA HIS A 311 17.30 -7.61 10.93
C HIS A 311 17.60 -9.03 10.44
N HIS A 312 17.18 -9.38 9.21
CA HIS A 312 17.48 -10.68 8.60
C HIS A 312 18.98 -10.87 8.34
N ALA A 313 19.71 -9.80 8.03
CA ALA A 313 21.17 -9.87 7.93
C ALA A 313 21.82 -10.30 9.25
N ARG A 314 21.34 -9.79 10.40
CA ARG A 314 21.85 -10.23 11.72
C ARG A 314 21.48 -11.67 12.03
N LEU A 315 20.24 -12.08 11.75
CA LEU A 315 19.81 -13.47 11.93
C LEU A 315 20.64 -14.42 11.05
N ALA A 316 20.98 -14.00 9.83
CA ALA A 316 21.84 -14.75 8.95
C ALA A 316 23.30 -14.81 9.46
N GLN A 317 23.81 -13.71 10.01
CA GLN A 317 25.14 -13.67 10.64
C GLN A 317 25.22 -14.56 11.89
N ALA A 318 24.15 -14.61 12.67
CA ALA A 318 24.02 -15.46 13.86
C ALA A 318 23.71 -16.93 13.54
N GLY A 319 23.56 -17.28 12.25
CA GLY A 319 23.31 -18.65 11.80
C GLY A 319 21.87 -19.14 11.96
N TYR A 320 20.93 -18.28 12.37
CA TYR A 320 19.51 -18.63 12.50
C TYR A 320 18.76 -18.68 11.15
N MET A 321 19.33 -18.09 10.09
CA MET A 321 18.72 -18.06 8.75
C MET A 321 19.79 -18.14 7.65
N LYS A 322 19.44 -18.69 6.48
CA LYS A 322 20.33 -18.64 5.31
C LYS A 322 20.28 -17.27 4.65
N ARG A 323 21.42 -16.78 4.16
CA ARG A 323 21.53 -15.51 3.43
C ARG A 323 20.74 -15.57 2.13
N ASP A 324 19.75 -14.70 1.98
CA ASP A 324 18.83 -14.72 0.84
C ASP A 324 18.41 -13.31 0.37
N PRO A 325 19.33 -12.59 -0.28
CA PRO A 325 19.08 -11.22 -0.71
C PRO A 325 18.01 -11.12 -1.80
N VAL A 326 17.78 -12.17 -2.60
CA VAL A 326 16.79 -12.20 -3.68
C VAL A 326 15.36 -12.15 -3.13
N ASN A 327 15.08 -12.90 -2.05
CA ASN A 327 13.75 -12.90 -1.47
C ASN A 327 13.39 -11.58 -0.79
N GLU A 328 14.37 -10.87 -0.25
CA GLU A 328 14.16 -9.52 0.26
C GLU A 328 14.08 -8.48 -0.87
N SER A 329 14.74 -8.71 -2.02
CA SER A 329 14.68 -7.76 -3.13
C SER A 329 13.27 -7.63 -3.70
N ILE A 330 12.49 -8.72 -3.70
CA ILE A 330 11.10 -8.75 -4.18
C ILE A 330 10.22 -7.74 -3.43
N SER A 331 10.36 -7.59 -2.11
CA SER A 331 9.50 -6.66 -1.36
C SER A 331 9.88 -5.20 -1.64
N LEU A 332 11.18 -4.91 -1.71
CA LEU A 332 11.67 -3.59 -2.15
C LEU A 332 11.31 -3.27 -3.61
N GLU A 333 11.29 -4.27 -4.51
CA GLU A 333 10.83 -4.12 -5.90
C GLU A 333 9.34 -3.74 -5.94
N LEU A 334 8.50 -4.38 -5.12
CA LEU A 334 7.08 -4.05 -5.00
C LEU A 334 6.85 -2.65 -4.46
N ASP A 335 7.58 -2.25 -3.44
CA ASP A 335 7.52 -0.88 -2.91
C ASP A 335 7.92 0.14 -3.97
N PHE A 336 9.01 -0.12 -4.70
CA PHE A 336 9.44 0.73 -5.80
C PHE A 336 8.33 0.89 -6.86
N LEU A 337 7.75 -0.22 -7.32
CA LEU A 337 6.68 -0.18 -8.33
C LEU A 337 5.44 0.56 -7.84
N ASN A 338 5.03 0.33 -6.59
CA ASN A 338 3.87 1.00 -6.01
C ASN A 338 4.09 2.53 -5.89
N ILE A 339 5.28 2.96 -5.49
CA ILE A 339 5.63 4.39 -5.44
C ILE A 339 5.71 4.95 -6.88
N PHE A 340 6.33 4.24 -7.81
CA PHE A 340 6.47 4.64 -9.21
C PHE A 340 5.12 4.85 -9.91
N ILE A 341 4.22 3.87 -9.85
CA ILE A 341 2.90 3.96 -10.49
C ILE A 341 2.14 5.18 -9.97
N ARG A 342 2.18 5.43 -8.65
CA ARG A 342 1.53 6.60 -8.04
C ARG A 342 2.18 7.90 -8.48
N MET A 343 3.51 7.95 -8.55
CA MET A 343 4.23 9.13 -9.05
C MET A 343 3.87 9.43 -10.50
N VAL A 344 3.78 8.40 -11.34
CA VAL A 344 3.34 8.52 -12.74
C VAL A 344 1.91 9.05 -12.82
N GLN A 345 0.99 8.53 -12.00
CA GLN A 345 -0.41 8.98 -11.94
C GLN A 345 -0.51 10.46 -11.52
N ILE A 346 0.18 10.85 -10.44
CA ILE A 346 0.22 12.24 -9.95
C ILE A 346 0.74 13.19 -11.02
N LEU A 347 1.86 12.84 -11.67
CA LEU A 347 2.45 13.67 -12.72
C LEU A 347 1.55 13.77 -13.97
N SER A 348 0.87 12.68 -14.33
CA SER A 348 -0.08 12.65 -15.46
C SER A 348 -1.29 13.54 -15.20
N MET A 349 -1.85 13.50 -13.98
CA MET A 349 -2.95 14.39 -13.59
C MET A 349 -2.53 15.87 -13.59
N ASN A 350 -1.31 16.17 -13.13
CA ASN A 350 -0.78 17.53 -13.12
C ASN A 350 -0.54 18.08 -14.54
N GLN A 351 -0.23 17.23 -15.52
CA GLN A 351 -0.15 17.64 -16.92
C GLN A 351 -1.52 17.93 -17.53
N ARG A 352 -2.55 17.15 -17.21
CA ARG A 352 -3.92 17.36 -17.72
C ARG A 352 -4.59 18.64 -17.20
N ARG A 353 -4.09 19.20 -16.09
CA ARG A 353 -4.60 20.44 -15.49
C ARG A 353 -3.93 21.71 -16.03
N LYS A 354 -2.85 21.56 -16.81
CA LYS A 354 -2.21 22.64 -17.56
C LYS A 354 -2.76 22.65 -18.98
#